data_AF-A0A2E6JFT3-F1
#
_entry.id   AF-A0A2E6JFT3-F1
#
_cell.length_a   1.000
_cell.length_b   1.000
_cell.length_c   1.000
_cell.angle_alpha   90.00
_cell.angle_beta   90.00
_cell.angle_gamma   90.00
#
_symmetry.space_group_name_H-M   'P 1'
#
loop_
_entity.id
_entity.type
_entity.pdbx_description
1 polymer ?
#
loop_
_entity_poly.entity_id
_entity_poly.type
_entity_poly.pdbx_seq_one_letter_code
_entity_poly.pdbx_strand_id
1 'polypeptide(L)'
;MKFRNIMFSMISVFILSMLSNLYFNMKINVLSSDLEQIRNEILQLEIEKSKVYLKHTEEFSIGNIEKLSKKINFKRLDTHNKNFDLVRPYKLIEDSDPIIVMGFGK
;
A
#
# COMPACT_ATOMS: atom_id res chain seq x y z
N MET A 1 -5.20 35.78 -62.12
CA MET A 1 -4.97 36.11 -60.69
C MET A 1 -5.47 35.05 -59.71
N LYS A 2 -6.68 34.48 -59.88
CA LYS A 2 -7.26 33.51 -58.93
C LYS A 2 -6.42 32.22 -58.75
N PHE A 3 -5.93 31.61 -59.83
CA PHE A 3 -5.14 30.37 -59.78
C PHE A 3 -3.80 30.53 -59.03
N ARG A 4 -3.12 31.67 -59.23
CA ARG A 4 -1.88 32.00 -58.53
C ARG A 4 -2.09 32.14 -57.02
N ASN A 5 -3.20 32.76 -56.61
CA ASN A 5 -3.55 32.89 -55.19
C ASN A 5 -3.91 31.54 -54.55
N ILE A 6 -4.57 30.64 -55.30
CA ILE A 6 -4.85 29.26 -54.85
C ILE A 6 -3.55 28.47 -54.67
N MET A 7 -2.61 28.57 -55.61
CA MET A 7 -1.30 27.92 -55.49
C MET A 7 -0.51 28.43 -54.28
N PHE A 8 -0.51 29.74 -54.02
CA PHE A 8 0.13 30.30 -52.81
C PHE A 8 -0.56 29.83 -51.52
N SER A 9 -1.89 29.69 -51.52
CA SER A 9 -2.62 29.14 -50.37
C SER A 9 -2.24 27.68 -50.10
N MET A 10 -2.13 26.84 -51.13
CA MET A 10 -1.69 25.45 -50.97
C MET A 10 -0.27 25.35 -50.42
N ILE A 11 0.66 26.18 -50.92
CA ILE A 11 2.03 26.24 -50.42
C ILE A 11 2.06 26.67 -48.96
N SER A 12 1.25 27.68 -48.59
CA SER A 12 1.15 28.15 -47.21
C SER A 12 0.62 27.06 -46.25
N VAL A 13 -0.43 26.34 -46.65
CA VAL A 13 -0.98 25.22 -45.86
C VAL A 13 0.04 24.09 -45.71
N PHE A 14 0.80 23.79 -46.77
CA PHE A 14 1.86 22.78 -46.70
C PHE A 14 2.98 23.16 -45.73
N ILE A 15 3.46 24.40 -45.78
CA ILE A 15 4.48 24.91 -44.86
C ILE A 15 3.95 24.89 -43.41
N LEU A 16 2.71 25.33 -43.19
CA LEU A 16 2.06 25.28 -41.87
C LEU A 16 1.95 23.85 -41.35
N SER A 17 1.60 22.88 -42.20
CA SER A 17 1.55 21.47 -41.82
C SER A 17 2.92 20.93 -41.41
N MET A 18 3.98 21.28 -42.13
CA MET A 18 5.34 20.87 -41.76
C MET A 18 5.80 21.48 -40.43
N LEU A 19 5.56 22.78 -40.23
CA LEU A 19 5.88 23.47 -38.98
C LEU A 19 5.09 22.89 -37.80
N SER A 20 3.81 22.60 -38.01
CA SER A 20 2.94 21.99 -37.01
C SER A 20 3.42 20.59 -36.61
N ASN A 21 3.76 19.74 -37.59
CA ASN A 21 4.32 18.42 -37.32
C ASN A 21 5.63 18.50 -36.53
N LEU A 22 6.52 19.42 -36.90
CA LEU A 22 7.77 19.62 -36.17
C LEU A 22 7.51 20.07 -34.72
N TYR A 23 6.60 21.02 -34.53
CA TYR A 23 6.20 21.50 -33.20
C TYR A 23 5.65 20.38 -32.33
N PHE A 24 4.72 19.58 -32.87
CA PHE A 24 4.13 18.47 -32.14
C PHE A 24 5.16 17.38 -31.82
N ASN A 25 6.05 17.04 -32.75
CA ASN A 25 7.10 16.06 -32.50
C ASN A 25 8.06 16.50 -31.39
N MET A 26 8.47 17.77 -31.37
CA MET A 26 9.28 18.30 -30.28
C MET A 26 8.53 18.22 -28.94
N LYS A 27 7.24 18.59 -28.94
CA LYS A 27 6.43 18.53 -27.72
C LYS A 27 6.25 17.10 -27.21
N ILE A 28 6.02 16.14 -28.11
CA ILE A 28 5.93 14.70 -27.81
C ILE A 28 7.25 14.19 -27.21
N ASN A 29 8.39 14.60 -27.76
CA ASN A 29 9.69 14.18 -27.23
C ASN A 29 9.93 14.68 -25.81
N VAL A 30 9.60 15.95 -25.54
CA VAL A 30 9.67 16.52 -24.18
C VAL A 30 8.75 15.74 -23.23
N LEU A 31 7.49 15.54 -23.61
CA LEU A 31 6.54 14.78 -22.77
C LEU A 31 7.02 13.34 -22.53
N SER A 32 7.61 12.69 -23.54
CA SER A 32 8.14 11.32 -23.41
C SER A 32 9.29 11.28 -22.42
N SER A 33 10.18 12.27 -22.45
CA SER A 33 11.28 12.40 -21.50
C SER A 33 10.77 12.62 -20.07
N ASP A 34 9.79 13.51 -19.90
CA ASP A 34 9.20 13.77 -18.57
C ASP A 34 8.52 12.51 -18.01
N LEU A 35 7.81 11.77 -18.86
CA LEU A 35 7.17 10.49 -18.48
C LEU A 35 8.20 9.42 -18.10
N GLU A 36 9.33 9.36 -18.81
CA GLU A 36 10.42 8.44 -18.49
C GLU A 36 11.05 8.77 -17.12
N GLN A 37 11.25 10.06 -16.84
CA GLN A 37 11.73 10.50 -15.53
C GLN A 37 10.76 10.10 -14.41
N ILE A 38 9.47 10.41 -14.56
CA ILE A 38 8.44 10.07 -13.56
C ILE A 38 8.38 8.56 -13.33
N ARG A 39 8.46 7.76 -14.41
CA ARG A 39 8.50 6.30 -14.31
C ARG A 39 9.69 5.81 -13.48
N ASN A 40 10.87 6.39 -13.66
CA ASN A 40 12.05 6.01 -12.90
C ASN A 40 11.91 6.38 -11.41
N GLU A 41 11.33 7.54 -11.12
CA GLU A 41 11.04 7.95 -9.73
C GLU A 41 10.04 6.99 -9.05
N ILE A 42 8.97 6.60 -9.75
CA ILE A 42 8.00 5.61 -9.24
C ILE A 42 8.68 4.27 -8.94
N LEU A 43 9.55 3.81 -9.85
CA LEU A 43 10.27 2.55 -9.67
C LEU A 43 11.23 2.62 -8.46
N GLN A 44 11.91 3.74 -8.25
CA GLN A 44 12.75 3.94 -7.07
C GLN A 44 11.93 3.91 -5.78
N LEU A 45 10.79 4.61 -5.74
CA LEU A 45 9.89 4.61 -4.59
C LEU A 45 9.34 3.22 -4.27
N GLU A 46 9.04 2.41 -5.28
CA GLU A 46 8.58 1.04 -5.10
C GLU A 46 9.67 0.13 -4.49
N ILE A 47 10.92 0.30 -4.94
CA ILE A 47 12.08 -0.38 -4.35
C ILE A 47 12.27 0.04 -2.89
N GLU A 48 12.21 1.34 -2.59
CA GLU A 48 12.37 1.85 -1.22
C GLU A 48 11.27 1.35 -0.29
N LYS A 49 10.01 1.41 -0.74
CA LYS A 49 8.86 0.84 -0.01
C LYS A 49 9.09 -0.63 0.32
N SER A 50 9.55 -1.41 -0.65
CA SER A 50 9.83 -2.84 -0.47
C SER A 50 10.95 -3.07 0.55
N LYS A 51 12.03 -2.29 0.50
CA LYS A 51 13.12 -2.35 1.48
C LYS A 51 12.64 -2.02 2.90
N VAL A 52 11.83 -0.97 3.06
CA VAL A 52 11.27 -0.58 4.35
C VAL A 52 10.36 -1.68 4.90
N TYR A 53 9.51 -2.26 4.06
CA TYR A 53 8.63 -3.36 4.44
C TYR A 53 9.41 -4.59 4.91
N LEU A 54 10.47 -4.97 4.17
CA LEU A 54 11.33 -6.08 4.56
C LEU A 54 12.02 -5.80 5.90
N LYS A 55 12.62 -4.61 6.06
CA LYS A 55 13.27 -4.20 7.31
C LYS A 55 12.31 -4.25 8.49
N HIS A 56 11.11 -3.71 8.33
CA HIS A 56 10.08 -3.75 9.36
C HIS A 56 9.69 -5.20 9.71
N THR A 57 9.48 -6.03 8.69
CA THR A 57 9.13 -7.45 8.89
C THR A 57 10.23 -8.21 9.62
N GLU A 58 11.50 -7.94 9.31
CA GLU A 58 12.66 -8.52 9.98
C GLU A 58 12.77 -8.05 11.44
N GLU A 59 12.65 -6.74 11.69
CA GLU A 59 12.73 -6.15 13.03
C GLU A 59 11.64 -6.69 13.96
N PHE A 60 10.40 -6.84 13.47
CA PHE A 60 9.28 -7.36 14.25
C PHE A 60 9.05 -8.86 14.07
N SER A 61 9.99 -9.56 13.43
CA SER A 61 9.91 -11.02 13.31
C SER A 61 10.05 -11.69 14.67
N ILE A 62 9.35 -12.81 14.85
CA ILE A 62 9.42 -13.63 16.07
C ILE A 62 10.88 -14.01 16.37
N GLY A 63 11.68 -14.29 15.34
CA GLY A 63 13.11 -14.60 15.50
C GLY A 63 13.92 -13.44 16.06
N ASN A 64 13.64 -12.19 15.65
CA ASN A 64 14.31 -11.02 16.21
C ASN A 64 13.84 -10.71 17.64
N ILE A 65 12.54 -10.86 17.92
CA ILE A 65 11.98 -10.74 19.27
C ILE A 65 12.62 -11.77 20.21
N GLU A 66 12.82 -13.01 19.76
CA GLU A 66 13.49 -14.04 20.55
C GLU A 66 14.97 -13.71 20.81
N LYS A 67 15.69 -13.19 19.80
CA LYS A 67 17.08 -12.71 19.97
C LYS A 67 17.17 -11.57 20.98
N LEU A 68 16.27 -10.59 20.90
CA LEU A 68 16.15 -9.48 21.86
C LEU A 68 15.82 -9.99 23.26
N SER A 69 14.87 -10.91 23.39
CA SER A 69 14.48 -11.55 24.65
C SER A 69 15.68 -12.22 25.33
N LYS A 70 16.49 -12.98 24.58
CA LYS A 70 17.71 -13.62 25.09
C LYS A 70 18.76 -12.60 25.55
N LYS A 71 18.92 -11.48 24.83
CA LYS A 71 19.89 -10.42 25.19
C LYS A 71 19.52 -9.71 26.50
N ILE A 72 18.23 -9.51 26.76
CA ILE A 72 17.72 -8.72 27.89
C ILE A 72 17.28 -9.64 29.06
N ASN A 73 17.57 -10.95 28.99
CA ASN A 73 17.16 -11.97 29.99
C ASN A 73 15.64 -12.09 30.21
N PHE A 74 14.83 -11.70 29.22
CA PHE A 74 13.41 -12.05 29.24
C PHE A 74 13.25 -13.52 28.87
N LYS A 75 12.53 -14.26 29.71
CA LYS A 75 12.16 -15.66 29.44
C LYS A 75 10.77 -15.67 28.84
N ARG A 76 10.61 -16.29 27.67
CA ARG A 76 9.29 -16.50 27.08
C ARG A 76 8.43 -17.31 28.05
N LEU A 77 7.27 -16.77 28.41
CA LEU A 77 6.31 -17.44 29.26
C LEU A 77 5.56 -18.44 28.39
N ASP A 78 6.07 -19.67 28.30
CA ASP A 78 5.34 -20.75 27.64
C ASP A 78 4.20 -21.19 28.55
N THR A 79 3.01 -20.64 28.28
CA THR A 79 1.76 -21.08 28.90
C THR A 79 1.41 -22.47 28.40
N HIS A 80 1.95 -23.48 29.09
CA HIS A 80 1.47 -24.83 28.96
C HIS A 80 0.11 -24.87 29.63
N ASN A 81 -0.96 -24.91 28.83
CA ASN A 81 -2.29 -25.17 29.34
C ASN A 81 -2.30 -26.63 29.81
N LYS A 82 -1.81 -26.89 31.02
CA LYS A 82 -2.04 -28.15 31.70
C LYS A 82 -3.54 -28.19 31.90
N ASN A 83 -4.20 -29.08 31.18
CA ASN A 83 -5.59 -29.44 31.41
C ASN A 83 -5.64 -30.17 32.76
N PHE A 84 -5.42 -29.41 33.85
CA PHE A 84 -5.89 -29.82 35.15
C PHE A 84 -7.39 -29.81 35.01
N ASP A 85 -8.03 -30.91 35.37
CA ASP A 85 -9.47 -31.14 35.38
C ASP A 85 -10.14 -30.21 36.43
N LEU A 86 -9.91 -28.90 36.29
CA LEU A 86 -10.33 -27.86 37.18
C LEU A 86 -11.82 -27.68 36.95
N VAL A 87 -12.59 -28.40 37.75
CA VAL A 87 -14.01 -28.14 37.94
C VAL A 87 -14.12 -26.73 38.51
N ARG A 88 -14.83 -25.86 37.79
CA ARG A 88 -15.08 -24.48 38.23
C ARG A 88 -15.75 -24.55 39.61
N PRO A 89 -15.24 -23.85 40.64
CA PRO A 89 -15.75 -23.97 42.01
C PRO A 89 -17.21 -23.52 42.18
N TYR A 90 -17.79 -22.88 41.16
CA TYR A 90 -19.19 -22.43 41.16
C TYR A 90 -19.87 -22.87 39.84
N LYS A 91 -19.97 -24.17 39.61
CA LYS A 91 -20.95 -24.67 38.64
C LYS A 91 -22.31 -24.60 39.34
N LEU A 92 -23.07 -23.53 39.09
CA LEU A 92 -24.46 -23.44 39.54
C LEU A 92 -25.17 -24.70 39.02
N ILE A 93 -25.66 -25.50 39.96
CA ILE A 93 -26.50 -26.64 39.67
C ILE A 93 -27.78 -26.03 39.09
N GLU A 94 -28.07 -26.33 37.82
CA GLU A 94 -29.32 -25.96 37.16
C GLU A 94 -30.48 -26.79 37.74
N ASP A 95 -30.77 -26.60 39.03
CA ASP A 95 -32.04 -27.04 39.59
C ASP A 95 -33.10 -26.01 39.18
N SER A 96 -33.76 -26.36 38.07
CA SER A 96 -35.14 -26.14 37.62
C SER A 96 -36.04 -25.00 38.14
N ASP A 97 -35.55 -23.97 38.82
CA ASP A 97 -36.37 -22.82 39.23
C ASP A 97 -35.94 -21.54 38.50
N PRO A 98 -36.88 -20.81 37.86
CA PRO A 98 -36.55 -19.59 37.14
C PRO A 98 -36.08 -18.53 38.14
N ILE A 99 -34.81 -18.18 38.08
CA ILE A 99 -34.22 -17.10 38.87
C ILE A 99 -34.81 -15.77 38.38
N ILE A 100 -35.75 -15.21 39.14
CA ILE A 100 -36.25 -13.85 38.92
C ILE A 100 -35.15 -12.89 39.36
N VAL A 101 -34.45 -12.30 38.38
CA VAL A 101 -33.48 -11.24 38.63
C VAL A 101 -34.23 -9.95 38.92
N MET A 102 -34.40 -9.60 40.21
CA MET A 102 -34.86 -8.27 40.62
C MET A 102 -33.73 -7.25 40.43
N GLY A 103 -33.60 -6.73 39.21
CA GLY A 103 -32.77 -5.56 38.93
C GLY A 103 -33.47 -4.29 39.42
N PHE A 104 -32.75 -3.47 40.20
CA PHE A 104 -33.20 -2.12 40.53
C PHE A 104 -33.14 -1.24 39.27
N GLY A 105 -34.29 -1.01 38.66
CA GLY A 105 -34.47 0.03 37.66
C GLY A 105 -34.79 1.37 38.31
N LYS A 106 -33.94 2.37 38.04
CA LYS A 106 -34.33 3.73 37.68
C LYS A 106 -33.32 4.29 36.68
#